data_AF-A0A1G9JGC2-F1
#
_entry.id   AF-A0A1G9JGC2-F1
#
_cell.length_a   1.000
_cell.length_b   1.000
_cell.length_c   1.000
_cell.angle_alpha   90.00
_cell.angle_beta   90.00
_cell.angle_gamma   90.00
#
_symmetry.space_group_name_H-M   'P 1'
#
loop_
_entity.id
_entity.type
_entity.pdbx_description
1 polymer ?
#
loop_
_entity_poly.entity_id
_entity_poly.type
_entity_poly.pdbx_seq_one_letter_code
_entity_poly.pdbx_strand_id
1 'polypeptide(L)'
;MTAPGPYAPPIDHGKQQTRYRLGRIGTYLWALAPLLTCGFAAPVSFGIAMGRRRDNLTVAALVLHSALIIAGCGVIGAHEYPAPLWAQTLFTVSICITSVGATAQLLVIRGKVWAAQERPRVPVAHLSNAEVLDRARKLREQARRTAEADPMLAKRLAIGRPDLPRQFDDGGLVDVNHAPLHVLTALPGVTERSARQIQEWVERSGPFASLGEVMLVIEISPTFEHHLREYCVFIP
;
A
#
# COMPACT_ATOMS: atom_id res chain seq x y z
N MET A 1 -22.74 38.33 -2.73
CA MET A 1 -23.32 36.99 -2.93
C MET A 1 -22.17 36.02 -3.07
N THR A 2 -21.83 35.29 -2.02
CA THR A 2 -20.73 34.32 -2.01
C THR A 2 -21.17 33.05 -2.73
N ALA A 3 -20.47 32.66 -3.78
CA ALA A 3 -20.72 31.40 -4.48
C ALA A 3 -20.60 30.21 -3.50
N PRO A 4 -21.52 29.23 -3.54
CA PRO A 4 -21.38 28.02 -2.74
C PRO A 4 -20.12 27.27 -3.21
N GLY A 5 -19.19 27.02 -2.28
CA GLY A 5 -17.99 26.23 -2.56
C GLY A 5 -18.34 24.83 -3.08
N PRO A 6 -17.36 24.12 -3.70
CA PRO A 6 -17.61 22.84 -4.34
C PRO A 6 -18.27 21.85 -3.38
N TYR A 7 -19.46 21.38 -3.74
CA TYR A 7 -20.24 20.39 -3.00
C TYR A 7 -19.49 19.05 -3.02
N ALA A 8 -18.79 18.73 -1.93
CA ALA A 8 -18.34 17.37 -1.69
C ALA A 8 -19.58 16.54 -1.29
N PRO A 9 -19.94 15.48 -2.04
CA PRO A 9 -21.09 14.66 -1.66
C PRO A 9 -20.88 14.12 -0.23
N PRO A 10 -21.94 14.08 0.60
CA PRO A 10 -21.82 13.61 1.97
C PRO A 10 -21.26 12.19 1.97
N ILE A 11 -20.10 12.04 2.60
CA ILE A 11 -19.45 10.73 2.74
C ILE A 11 -20.31 9.93 3.70
N ASP A 12 -20.98 8.90 3.19
CA ASP A 12 -21.71 7.95 4.01
C ASP A 12 -20.71 7.11 4.81
N HIS A 13 -20.39 7.60 6.00
CA HIS A 13 -19.48 6.95 6.95
C HIS A 13 -19.93 5.53 7.28
N GLY A 14 -21.24 5.24 7.25
CA GLY A 14 -21.79 3.90 7.46
C GLY A 14 -21.41 2.94 6.34
N LYS A 15 -21.52 3.35 5.07
CA LYS A 15 -21.09 2.55 3.91
C LYS A 15 -19.58 2.32 3.88
N GLN A 16 -18.78 3.32 4.22
CA GLN A 16 -17.32 3.17 4.29
C GLN A 16 -16.88 2.23 5.43
N GLN A 17 -17.45 2.38 6.63
CA GLN A 17 -17.18 1.48 7.75
C GLN A 17 -17.59 0.05 7.42
N THR A 18 -18.73 -0.14 6.77
CA THR A 18 -19.21 -1.46 6.35
C THR A 18 -18.27 -2.12 5.35
N ARG A 19 -17.82 -1.38 4.32
CA ARG A 19 -16.81 -1.86 3.36
C ARG A 19 -15.48 -2.21 4.01
N TYR A 20 -15.01 -1.40 4.96
CA TYR A 20 -13.79 -1.68 5.72
C TYR A 20 -13.91 -2.95 6.57
N ARG A 21 -15.04 -3.13 7.28
CA ARG A 21 -15.33 -4.34 8.06
C ARG A 21 -15.41 -5.58 7.17
N LEU A 22 -16.13 -5.51 6.06
CA LEU A 22 -16.23 -6.59 5.07
C LEU A 22 -14.85 -6.98 4.50
N GLY A 23 -14.02 -5.99 4.18
CA GLY A 23 -12.64 -6.23 3.73
C GLY A 23 -11.81 -6.97 4.77
N ARG A 24 -11.87 -6.56 6.05
CA ARG A 24 -11.19 -7.27 7.15
C ARG A 24 -11.67 -8.70 7.29
N ILE A 25 -12.99 -8.93 7.30
CA ILE A 25 -13.57 -10.27 7.41
C ILE A 25 -13.06 -11.18 6.28
N GLY A 26 -13.00 -10.66 5.05
CA GLY A 26 -12.45 -11.38 3.90
C GLY A 26 -10.99 -11.83 4.10
N THR A 27 -10.15 -11.01 4.73
CA THR A 27 -8.75 -11.38 5.02
C THR A 27 -8.63 -12.50 6.06
N TYR A 28 -9.54 -12.55 7.04
CA TYR A 28 -9.58 -13.63 8.03
C TYR A 28 -10.11 -14.92 7.43
N LEU A 29 -11.18 -14.83 6.62
CA LEU A 29 -11.73 -15.98 5.91
C LEU A 29 -10.69 -16.63 4.98
N TRP A 30 -9.91 -15.82 4.26
CA TRP A 30 -8.80 -16.32 3.45
C TRP A 30 -7.72 -17.07 4.28
N ALA A 31 -7.39 -16.56 5.47
CA ALA A 31 -6.36 -17.19 6.32
C ALA A 31 -6.87 -18.48 6.99
N LEU A 32 -8.18 -18.55 7.27
CA LEU A 32 -8.85 -19.72 7.81
C LEU A 32 -9.27 -20.74 6.74
N ALA A 33 -9.12 -20.43 5.46
CA ALA A 33 -9.51 -21.33 4.38
C ALA A 33 -8.86 -22.72 4.46
N PRO A 34 -7.57 -22.89 4.81
CA PRO A 34 -6.99 -24.22 4.98
C PRO A 34 -7.65 -25.00 6.11
N LEU A 35 -7.94 -24.35 7.24
CA LEU A 35 -8.63 -24.99 8.36
C LEU A 35 -10.03 -25.49 7.97
N LEU A 36 -10.78 -24.68 7.22
CA LEU A 36 -12.14 -25.02 6.76
C LEU A 36 -12.16 -26.12 5.69
N THR A 37 -11.05 -26.31 4.97
CA THR A 37 -10.93 -27.27 3.87
C THR A 37 -10.00 -28.43 4.20
N CYS A 38 -9.73 -28.69 5.49
CA CYS A 38 -8.82 -29.76 5.92
C CYS A 38 -7.45 -29.72 5.23
N GLY A 39 -6.86 -28.53 5.08
CA GLY A 39 -5.54 -28.29 4.49
C GLY A 39 -5.53 -28.10 2.97
N PHE A 40 -6.57 -28.49 2.23
CA PHE A 40 -6.57 -28.46 0.76
C PHE A 40 -6.49 -27.04 0.18
N ALA A 41 -7.01 -26.01 0.87
CA ALA A 41 -6.88 -24.62 0.41
C ALA A 41 -5.50 -23.99 0.68
N ALA A 42 -4.58 -24.67 1.38
CA ALA A 42 -3.26 -24.09 1.71
C ALA A 42 -2.47 -23.66 0.46
N PRO A 43 -2.32 -24.48 -0.60
CA PRO A 43 -1.57 -24.09 -1.79
C PRO A 43 -2.20 -22.89 -2.52
N VAL A 44 -3.53 -22.85 -2.58
CA VAL A 44 -4.27 -21.75 -3.22
C VAL A 44 -4.08 -20.45 -2.44
N SER A 45 -4.23 -20.50 -1.11
CA SER A 45 -4.03 -19.33 -0.26
C SER A 45 -2.60 -18.79 -0.36
N PHE A 46 -1.58 -19.65 -0.28
CA PHE A 46 -0.19 -19.25 -0.44
C PHE A 46 0.14 -18.76 -1.87
N GLY A 47 -0.49 -19.31 -2.90
CA GLY A 47 -0.38 -18.81 -4.28
C GLY A 47 -0.91 -17.38 -4.42
N ILE A 48 -2.06 -17.07 -3.82
CA ILE A 48 -2.60 -15.70 -3.75
C ILE A 48 -1.65 -14.78 -2.99
N ALA A 49 -1.05 -15.25 -1.89
CA ALA A 49 -0.06 -14.48 -1.14
C ALA A 49 1.20 -14.20 -1.97
N MET A 50 1.72 -15.19 -2.71
CA MET A 50 2.88 -15.07 -3.59
C MET A 50 2.65 -14.07 -4.73
N GLY A 51 1.44 -14.04 -5.30
CA GLY A 51 1.05 -13.06 -6.32
C GLY A 51 1.04 -11.61 -5.82
N ARG A 52 0.86 -11.40 -4.52
CA ARG A 52 0.91 -10.07 -3.88
C ARG A 52 2.27 -9.72 -3.31
N ARG A 53 3.05 -10.71 -2.87
CA ARG A 53 4.34 -10.53 -2.22
C ARG A 53 5.26 -11.71 -2.51
N ARG A 54 6.33 -11.47 -3.27
CA ARG A 54 7.34 -12.48 -3.59
C ARG A 54 8.41 -12.53 -2.51
N ASP A 55 8.20 -13.41 -1.54
CA ASP A 55 9.16 -13.69 -0.47
C ASP A 55 9.62 -15.14 -0.48
N ASN A 56 10.92 -15.37 -0.31
CA ASN A 56 11.49 -16.73 -0.27
C ASN A 56 10.82 -17.61 0.80
N LEU A 57 10.44 -17.03 1.95
CA LEU A 57 9.71 -17.73 3.01
C LEU A 57 8.29 -18.13 2.58
N THR A 58 7.59 -17.28 1.82
CA THR A 58 6.24 -17.61 1.32
C THR A 58 6.28 -18.67 0.23
N VAL A 59 7.33 -18.66 -0.60
CA VAL A 59 7.58 -19.70 -1.62
C VAL A 59 7.93 -21.02 -0.94
N ALA A 60 8.82 -21.00 0.06
CA ALA A 60 9.15 -22.20 0.83
C ALA A 60 7.92 -22.80 1.53
N ALA A 61 7.07 -21.97 2.13
CA ALA A 61 5.82 -22.40 2.75
C ALA A 61 4.85 -23.02 1.73
N LEU A 62 4.69 -22.41 0.56
CA LEU A 62 3.87 -22.95 -0.53
C LEU A 62 4.35 -24.34 -0.96
N VAL A 63 5.65 -24.48 -1.21
CA VAL A 63 6.26 -25.75 -1.65
C VAL A 63 6.12 -26.81 -0.57
N LEU A 64 6.42 -26.49 0.70
CA LEU A 64 6.35 -27.42 1.82
C LEU A 64 4.93 -27.99 2.01
N HIS A 65 3.92 -27.13 2.07
CA HIS A 65 2.53 -27.57 2.29
C HIS A 65 1.98 -28.33 1.09
N SER A 66 2.34 -27.92 -0.13
CA SER A 66 1.94 -28.65 -1.34
C SER A 66 2.57 -30.04 -1.40
N ALA A 67 3.86 -30.14 -1.08
CA ALA A 67 4.57 -31.43 -1.04
C ALA A 67 3.99 -32.36 0.04
N LEU A 68 3.64 -31.83 1.21
CA LEU A 68 3.05 -32.60 2.30
C LEU A 68 1.68 -33.18 1.94
N ILE A 69 0.81 -32.40 1.27
CA ILE A 69 -0.48 -32.89 0.76
C ILE A 69 -0.26 -33.95 -0.33
N ILE A 70 0.59 -33.68 -1.31
CA ILE A 70 0.84 -34.62 -2.42
C ILE A 70 1.42 -35.94 -1.89
N ALA A 71 2.36 -35.88 -0.95
CA ALA A 71 2.93 -37.07 -0.32
C ALA A 71 1.88 -37.86 0.46
N GLY A 72 1.07 -37.20 1.29
CA GLY A 72 0.00 -37.86 2.04
C GLY A 72 -1.02 -38.54 1.11
N CYS A 73 -1.52 -37.83 0.11
CA CYS A 73 -2.46 -38.38 -0.88
C CYS A 73 -1.83 -39.52 -1.69
N GLY A 74 -0.56 -39.39 -2.10
CA GLY A 74 0.17 -40.40 -2.85
C GLY A 74 0.36 -41.69 -2.04
N VAL A 75 0.68 -41.57 -0.75
CA VAL A 75 0.82 -42.72 0.16
C VAL A 75 -0.50 -43.47 0.30
N ILE A 76 -1.63 -42.78 0.48
CA ILE A 76 -2.94 -43.46 0.53
C ILE A 76 -3.32 -44.06 -0.83
N GLY A 77 -3.13 -43.33 -1.93
CA GLY A 77 -3.51 -43.78 -3.26
C GLY A 77 -2.70 -44.98 -3.78
N ALA A 78 -1.53 -45.25 -3.19
CA ALA A 78 -0.67 -46.38 -3.55
C ALA A 78 -1.10 -47.72 -2.92
N HIS A 79 -2.07 -47.73 -2.01
CA HIS A 79 -2.52 -48.94 -1.31
C HIS A 79 -3.95 -49.34 -1.71
N GLU A 80 -4.18 -50.65 -1.80
CA GLU A 80 -5.53 -51.21 -1.95
C GLU A 80 -6.37 -50.95 -0.70
N TYR A 81 -7.69 -50.84 -0.88
CA TYR A 81 -8.61 -50.63 0.24
C TYR A 81 -8.90 -51.97 0.97
N PRO A 82 -8.74 -52.04 2.31
CA PRO A 82 -8.34 -50.97 3.22
C PRO A 82 -6.82 -50.77 3.31
N ALA A 83 -6.39 -49.50 3.27
CA ALA A 83 -4.98 -49.12 3.42
C ALA A 83 -4.46 -49.48 4.82
N PRO A 84 -3.15 -49.76 4.98
CA PRO A 84 -2.57 -50.11 6.28
C PRO A 84 -2.62 -48.92 7.26
N LEU A 85 -2.74 -49.23 8.56
CA LEU A 85 -2.93 -48.23 9.64
C LEU A 85 -1.85 -47.14 9.64
N TRP A 86 -0.60 -47.49 9.35
CA TRP A 86 0.50 -46.51 9.32
C TRP A 86 0.31 -45.49 8.18
N ALA A 87 -0.18 -45.91 7.01
CA ALA A 87 -0.43 -45.04 5.87
C ALA A 87 -1.60 -44.08 6.15
N GLN A 88 -2.66 -44.58 6.76
CA GLN A 88 -3.78 -43.76 7.23
C GLN A 88 -3.31 -42.73 8.27
N THR A 89 -2.51 -43.17 9.24
CA THR A 89 -1.96 -42.30 10.30
C THR A 89 -1.11 -41.18 9.71
N LEU A 90 -0.20 -41.51 8.78
CA LEU A 90 0.64 -40.51 8.10
C LEU A 90 -0.18 -39.49 7.34
N PHE A 91 -1.22 -39.93 6.62
CA PHE A 91 -2.13 -39.02 5.92
C PHE A 91 -2.88 -38.10 6.87
N THR A 92 -3.48 -38.65 7.93
CA THR A 92 -4.20 -37.85 8.93
C THR A 92 -3.28 -36.81 9.58
N VAL A 93 -2.06 -37.22 9.97
CA VAL A 93 -1.06 -36.30 10.54
C VAL A 93 -0.66 -35.23 9.52
N SER A 94 -0.44 -35.59 8.25
CA SER A 94 -0.07 -34.65 7.19
C SER A 94 -1.16 -33.59 6.96
N ILE A 95 -2.44 -34.00 7.00
CA ILE A 95 -3.59 -33.10 6.92
C ILE A 95 -3.69 -32.20 8.14
N CYS A 96 -3.52 -32.74 9.34
CA CYS A 96 -3.56 -31.95 10.58
C CYS A 96 -2.46 -30.88 10.59
N ILE A 97 -1.22 -31.26 10.25
CA ILE A 97 -0.08 -30.34 10.15
C ILE A 97 -0.35 -29.28 9.10
N THR A 98 -0.82 -29.67 7.91
CA THR A 98 -1.09 -28.72 6.84
C THR A 98 -2.22 -27.75 7.21
N SER A 99 -3.29 -28.26 7.82
CA SER A 99 -4.46 -27.48 8.21
C SER A 99 -4.10 -26.43 9.28
N VAL A 100 -3.51 -26.86 10.39
CA VAL A 100 -3.15 -25.97 11.51
C VAL A 100 -1.94 -25.11 11.17
N GLY A 101 -0.89 -25.72 10.60
CA GLY A 101 0.37 -25.07 10.27
C GLY A 101 0.21 -23.99 9.19
N ALA A 102 -0.50 -24.30 8.10
CA ALA A 102 -0.77 -23.31 7.06
C ALA A 102 -1.60 -22.15 7.63
N THR A 103 -2.68 -22.43 8.36
CA THR A 103 -3.52 -21.38 8.93
C THR A 103 -2.75 -20.47 9.89
N ALA A 104 -1.91 -21.03 10.77
CA ALA A 104 -1.07 -20.24 11.67
C ALA A 104 -0.11 -19.32 10.88
N GLN A 105 0.57 -19.86 9.86
CA GLN A 105 1.49 -19.09 9.04
C GLN A 105 0.76 -18.01 8.23
N LEU A 106 -0.39 -18.31 7.63
CA LEU A 106 -1.21 -17.36 6.88
C LEU A 106 -1.69 -16.22 7.79
N LEU A 107 -2.05 -16.51 9.05
CA LEU A 107 -2.41 -15.48 10.04
C LEU A 107 -1.22 -14.58 10.40
N VAL A 108 -0.03 -15.14 10.58
CA VAL A 108 1.21 -14.38 10.87
C VAL A 108 1.58 -13.46 9.69
N ILE A 109 1.52 -13.96 8.46
CA ILE A 109 1.85 -13.14 7.27
C ILE A 109 0.70 -12.23 6.83
N ARG A 110 -0.53 -12.39 7.37
CA ARG A 110 -1.72 -11.64 6.96
C ARG A 110 -1.47 -10.14 6.98
N GLY A 111 -0.90 -9.64 8.07
CA GLY A 111 -0.60 -8.22 8.22
C GLY A 111 0.33 -7.70 7.11
N LYS A 112 1.23 -8.54 6.60
CA LYS A 112 2.20 -8.19 5.55
C LYS A 112 1.65 -8.36 4.14
N VAL A 113 0.79 -9.35 3.90
CA VAL A 113 0.21 -9.64 2.58
C VAL A 113 -0.97 -8.72 2.25
N TRP A 114 -1.79 -8.37 3.25
CA TRP A 114 -2.86 -7.36 3.14
C TRP A 114 -2.47 -6.03 3.79
N ALA A 115 -1.18 -5.80 4.06
CA ALA A 115 -0.71 -4.44 4.21
C ALA A 115 -1.14 -3.74 2.92
N ALA A 116 -2.08 -2.80 3.04
CA ALA A 116 -2.35 -1.90 1.94
C ALA A 116 -0.99 -1.31 1.62
N GLN A 117 -0.49 -1.59 0.41
CA GLN A 117 0.67 -0.90 -0.14
C GLN A 117 0.41 0.56 0.20
N GLU A 118 1.24 1.12 1.09
CA GLU A 118 1.14 2.52 1.46
C GLU A 118 1.45 3.26 0.17
N ARG A 119 0.40 3.46 -0.65
CA ARG A 119 0.36 4.60 -1.53
C ARG A 119 0.74 5.73 -0.59
N PRO A 120 1.84 6.45 -0.84
CA PRO A 120 2.21 7.58 -0.02
C PRO A 120 0.93 8.38 0.12
N ARG A 121 0.34 8.32 1.32
CA ARG A 121 -0.84 9.10 1.62
C ARG A 121 -0.25 10.49 1.62
N VAL A 122 -0.29 11.16 0.48
CA VAL A 122 -0.52 12.60 0.50
C VAL A 122 -1.71 12.69 1.45
N PRO A 123 -1.55 13.25 2.66
CA PRO A 123 -2.64 13.45 3.57
C PRO A 123 -3.47 14.58 2.95
N VAL A 124 -4.16 14.26 1.86
CA VAL A 124 -5.42 14.90 1.52
C VAL A 124 -6.33 14.43 2.63
N ALA A 125 -6.29 15.22 3.70
CA ALA A 125 -7.01 15.00 4.92
C ALA A 125 -8.50 14.79 4.60
N HIS A 126 -8.94 13.53 4.47
CA HIS A 126 -10.30 13.16 4.84
C HIS A 126 -10.36 13.16 6.37
N LEU A 127 -10.13 14.32 6.98
CA LEU A 127 -10.17 14.50 8.43
C LEU A 127 -11.43 15.31 8.72
N SER A 128 -12.36 14.66 9.41
CA SER A 128 -13.68 15.16 9.79
C SER A 128 -13.66 16.38 10.73
N ASN A 129 -12.49 16.85 11.12
CA ASN A 129 -12.30 17.85 12.18
C ASN A 129 -11.45 19.01 11.63
N ALA A 130 -12.01 20.22 11.60
CA ALA A 130 -11.36 21.44 11.11
C ALA A 130 -9.98 21.69 11.76
N GLU A 131 -9.84 21.38 13.05
CA GLU A 131 -8.59 21.54 13.81
C GLU A 131 -7.42 20.74 13.23
N VAL A 132 -7.69 19.55 12.66
CA VAL A 132 -6.64 18.71 12.09
C VAL A 132 -6.20 19.23 10.72
N LEU A 133 -7.13 19.78 9.93
CA LEU A 133 -6.80 20.47 8.68
C LEU A 133 -5.95 21.71 8.95
N ASP A 134 -6.32 22.50 9.96
CA ASP A 134 -5.58 23.71 10.33
C ASP A 134 -4.17 23.37 10.84
N ARG A 135 -4.04 22.30 11.63
CA ARG A 135 -2.73 21.79 12.04
C ARG A 135 -1.88 21.37 10.85
N ALA A 136 -2.44 20.60 9.91
CA ALA A 136 -1.72 20.16 8.71
C ALA A 136 -1.26 21.35 7.85
N ARG A 137 -2.11 22.37 7.69
CA ARG A 137 -1.75 23.61 6.97
C ARG A 137 -0.59 24.34 7.63
N LYS A 138 -0.61 24.51 8.95
CA LYS A 138 0.49 25.13 9.71
C LYS A 138 1.80 24.37 9.55
N LEU A 139 1.76 23.03 9.58
CA LEU A 139 2.94 22.19 9.36
C LEU A 139 3.51 22.37 7.96
N ARG A 140 2.66 22.44 6.92
CA ARG A 140 3.11 22.72 5.54
C ARG A 140 3.76 24.09 5.42
N GLU A 141 3.17 25.13 6.01
CA GLU A 141 3.77 26.47 6.01
C GLU A 141 5.13 26.49 6.72
N GLN A 142 5.25 25.83 7.87
CA GLN A 142 6.52 25.71 8.59
C GLN A 142 7.57 24.95 7.76
N ALA A 143 7.17 23.85 7.13
CA ALA A 143 8.03 23.06 6.26
C ALA A 143 8.54 23.88 5.06
N ARG A 144 7.66 24.69 4.43
CA ARG A 144 8.04 25.61 3.35
C ARG A 144 9.03 26.66 3.80
N ARG A 145 8.78 27.32 4.93
CA ARG A 145 9.73 28.30 5.50
C ARG A 145 11.09 27.67 5.78
N THR A 146 11.11 26.42 6.23
CA THR A 146 12.35 25.66 6.46
C THR A 146 13.07 25.38 5.14
N ALA A 147 12.34 24.96 4.11
CA ALA A 147 12.89 24.71 2.77
C ALA A 147 13.41 25.98 2.09
N GLU A 148 12.73 27.11 2.25
CA GLU A 148 13.16 28.42 1.74
C GLU A 148 14.38 28.95 2.48
N ALA A 149 14.45 28.78 3.80
CA ALA A 149 15.56 29.27 4.62
C ALA A 149 16.83 28.43 4.47
N ASP A 150 16.70 27.10 4.44
CA ASP A 150 17.83 26.17 4.29
C ASP A 150 17.41 24.92 3.50
N PRO A 151 17.63 24.91 2.17
CA PRO A 151 17.34 23.77 1.32
C PRO A 151 18.13 22.50 1.71
N MET A 152 19.35 22.65 2.24
CA MET A 152 20.17 21.50 2.65
C MET A 152 19.59 20.85 3.90
N LEU A 153 19.10 21.64 4.85
CA LEU A 153 18.36 21.12 6.00
C LEU A 153 17.06 20.44 5.57
N ALA A 154 16.32 21.01 4.63
CA ALA A 154 15.08 20.41 4.13
C ALA A 154 15.31 19.02 3.50
N LYS A 155 16.39 18.85 2.74
CA LYS A 155 16.83 17.54 2.22
C LYS A 155 17.14 16.56 3.35
N ARG A 156 17.87 16.98 4.39
CA ARG A 156 18.20 16.13 5.55
C ARG A 156 16.96 15.71 6.35
N LEU A 157 15.96 16.57 6.42
CA LEU A 157 14.68 16.29 7.09
C LEU A 157 13.70 15.51 6.21
N ALA A 158 14.05 15.22 4.96
CA ALA A 158 13.20 14.55 3.97
C ALA A 158 11.86 15.27 3.74
N ILE A 159 11.84 16.61 3.79
CA ILE A 159 10.65 17.41 3.50
C ILE A 159 10.19 17.12 2.07
N GLY A 160 8.92 16.79 1.90
CA GLY A 160 8.35 16.50 0.59
C GLY A 160 8.62 15.07 0.08
N ARG A 161 9.29 14.21 0.87
CA ARG A 161 9.71 12.87 0.45
C ARG A 161 9.08 11.76 1.31
N PRO A 162 7.81 11.39 1.03
CA PRO A 162 7.10 10.33 1.77
C PRO A 162 7.69 8.93 1.57
N ASP A 163 8.54 8.77 0.56
CA ASP A 163 9.27 7.55 0.28
C ASP A 163 10.50 7.33 1.17
N LEU A 164 10.99 8.38 1.85
CA LEU A 164 12.14 8.31 2.74
C LEU A 164 11.71 8.24 4.22
N PRO A 165 12.52 7.65 5.12
CA PRO A 165 12.25 7.67 6.55
C PRO A 165 12.18 9.10 7.08
N ARG A 166 11.01 9.53 7.57
CA ARG A 166 10.76 10.89 8.03
C ARG A 166 11.00 11.04 9.54
N GLN A 167 11.70 12.10 9.92
CA GLN A 167 11.81 12.55 11.32
C GLN A 167 10.99 13.82 11.59
N PHE A 168 10.52 14.47 10.52
CA PHE A 168 9.79 15.73 10.55
C PHE A 168 8.46 15.57 9.82
N ASP A 169 7.37 16.06 10.43
CA ASP A 169 6.05 16.07 9.80
C ASP A 169 5.89 17.36 8.97
N ASP A 170 5.99 17.19 7.66
CA ASP A 170 5.86 18.26 6.66
C ASP A 170 4.40 18.60 6.32
N GLY A 171 3.42 18.02 7.03
CA GLY A 171 2.00 18.21 6.76
C GLY A 171 1.53 17.60 5.45
N GLY A 172 2.36 16.78 4.79
CA GLY A 172 2.01 16.11 3.54
C GLY A 172 2.50 16.77 2.27
N LEU A 173 3.56 17.58 2.35
CA LEU A 173 4.18 18.14 1.15
C LEU A 173 4.76 17.03 0.27
N VAL A 174 4.90 17.35 -1.02
CA VAL A 174 5.58 16.55 -2.03
C VAL A 174 6.60 17.43 -2.72
N ASP A 175 7.86 17.01 -2.69
CA ASP A 175 8.96 17.65 -3.40
C ASP A 175 8.93 17.22 -4.86
N VAL A 176 8.45 18.11 -5.73
CA VAL A 176 8.22 17.81 -7.14
C VAL A 176 9.52 17.48 -7.87
N ASN A 177 10.65 18.03 -7.42
CA ASN A 177 11.94 17.87 -8.09
C ASN A 177 12.59 16.52 -7.81
N HIS A 178 12.34 15.94 -6.64
CA HIS A 178 13.07 14.75 -6.18
C HIS A 178 12.19 13.55 -5.86
N ALA A 179 10.87 13.70 -5.79
CA ALA A 179 9.96 12.60 -5.48
C ALA A 179 9.96 11.52 -6.57
N PRO A 180 9.86 10.24 -6.20
CA PRO A 180 9.75 9.16 -7.17
C PRO A 180 8.36 9.14 -7.83
N LEU A 181 8.27 8.47 -8.99
CA LEU A 181 7.07 8.39 -9.82
C LEU A 181 5.78 8.08 -9.03
N HIS A 182 5.83 7.10 -8.13
CA HIS A 182 4.67 6.67 -7.36
C HIS A 182 4.20 7.70 -6.29
N VAL A 183 5.06 8.64 -5.91
CA VAL A 183 4.73 9.76 -5.03
C VAL A 183 4.13 10.91 -5.85
N LEU A 184 4.75 11.23 -6.99
CA LEU A 184 4.23 12.27 -7.90
C LEU A 184 2.82 11.95 -8.38
N THR A 185 2.52 10.68 -8.71
CA THR A 185 1.18 10.24 -9.13
C THR A 185 0.13 10.27 -8.02
N ALA A 186 0.53 10.50 -6.77
CA ALA A 186 -0.39 10.71 -5.67
C ALA A 186 -0.89 12.16 -5.58
N LEU A 187 -0.28 13.09 -6.31
CA LEU A 187 -0.72 14.49 -6.39
C LEU A 187 -1.99 14.61 -7.25
N PRO A 188 -2.95 15.48 -6.87
CA PRO A 188 -4.16 15.70 -7.66
C PRO A 188 -3.84 16.19 -9.07
N GLY A 189 -4.38 15.50 -10.09
CA GLY A 189 -4.19 15.85 -11.49
C GLY A 189 -2.88 15.38 -12.12
N VAL A 190 -1.97 14.78 -11.35
CA VAL A 190 -0.70 14.27 -11.87
C VAL A 190 -0.87 12.82 -12.30
N THR A 191 -0.93 12.59 -13.61
CA THR A 191 -0.96 11.24 -14.17
C THR A 191 0.42 10.60 -14.18
N GLU A 192 0.51 9.29 -14.43
CA GLU A 192 1.81 8.64 -14.62
C GLU A 192 2.62 9.26 -15.76
N ARG A 193 1.95 9.66 -16.85
CA ARG A 193 2.58 10.37 -17.97
C ARG A 193 3.15 11.72 -17.51
N SER A 194 2.35 12.53 -16.81
CA SER A 194 2.78 13.84 -16.29
C SER A 194 3.93 13.69 -15.30
N ALA A 195 3.90 12.67 -14.44
CA ALA A 195 4.96 12.38 -13.47
C ALA A 195 6.28 11.97 -14.15
N ARG A 196 6.23 11.18 -15.24
CA ARG A 196 7.42 10.88 -16.05
C ARG A 196 7.98 12.13 -16.73
N GLN A 197 7.11 12.96 -17.31
CA GLN A 197 7.52 14.23 -17.92
C GLN A 197 8.22 15.16 -16.90
N ILE A 198 7.75 15.20 -15.65
CA ILE A 198 8.42 15.93 -14.55
C ILE A 198 9.84 15.41 -14.34
N GLN A 199 10.01 14.09 -14.18
CA GLN A 199 11.34 13.51 -13.96
C GLN A 199 12.28 13.74 -15.15
N GLU A 200 11.79 13.51 -16.37
CA GLU A 200 12.54 13.75 -17.61
C GLU A 200 12.91 15.23 -17.80
N TRP A 201 12.07 16.16 -17.34
CA TRP A 201 12.40 17.58 -17.35
C TRP A 201 13.49 17.89 -16.34
N VAL A 202 13.36 17.42 -15.09
CA VAL A 202 14.35 17.68 -14.04
C VAL A 202 15.72 17.12 -14.41
N GLU A 203 15.76 15.92 -15.00
CA GLU A 203 17.00 15.28 -15.45
C GLU A 203 17.69 16.07 -16.58
N ARG A 204 16.93 16.66 -17.51
CA ARG A 204 17.48 17.36 -18.68
C ARG A 204 17.74 18.85 -18.46
N SER A 205 16.86 19.51 -17.71
CA SER A 205 16.80 20.97 -17.59
C SER A 205 17.12 21.48 -16.19
N GLY A 206 17.19 20.59 -15.19
CA GLY A 206 17.36 20.94 -13.79
C GLY A 206 16.04 21.11 -13.02
N PRO A 207 16.11 21.37 -11.71
CA PRO A 207 14.94 21.44 -10.82
C PRO A 207 14.00 22.60 -11.18
N PHE A 208 12.70 22.38 -11.03
CA PHE A 208 11.70 23.44 -11.14
C PHE A 208 11.85 24.44 -9.99
N ALA A 209 11.66 25.73 -10.29
CA ALA A 209 11.64 26.80 -9.31
C ALA A 209 10.24 27.06 -8.74
N SER A 210 9.18 26.71 -9.46
CA SER A 210 7.80 26.99 -9.02
C SER A 210 6.75 26.12 -9.70
N LEU A 211 5.53 26.14 -9.13
CA LEU A 211 4.37 25.48 -9.72
C LEU A 211 3.99 26.08 -11.08
N GLY A 212 4.18 27.38 -11.27
CA GLY A 212 3.87 28.04 -12.54
C GLY A 212 4.74 27.51 -13.68
N GLU A 213 6.00 27.21 -13.40
CA GLU A 213 6.92 26.59 -14.35
C GLU A 213 6.48 25.17 -14.71
N VAL A 214 6.12 24.35 -13.70
CA VAL A 214 5.59 22.99 -13.93
C VAL A 214 4.36 23.04 -14.83
N MET A 215 3.40 23.92 -14.55
CA MET A 215 2.17 24.02 -15.33
C MET A 215 2.37 24.56 -16.75
N LEU A 216 3.48 25.24 -17.01
CA LEU A 216 3.83 25.73 -18.34
C LEU A 216 4.36 24.62 -19.25
N VAL A 217 5.13 23.68 -18.70
CA VAL A 217 5.89 22.69 -19.49
C VAL A 217 5.37 21.27 -19.34
N ILE A 218 4.60 20.97 -18.29
CA ILE A 218 4.01 19.66 -18.02
C ILE A 218 2.50 19.70 -18.26
N GLU A 219 1.98 18.68 -18.94
CA GLU A 219 0.55 18.51 -19.18
C GLU A 219 -0.18 18.13 -17.88
N ILE A 220 -0.59 19.15 -17.11
CA ILE A 220 -1.44 19.03 -15.92
C ILE A 220 -2.63 19.96 -16.06
N SER A 221 -3.84 19.45 -15.78
CA SER A 221 -5.06 20.25 -15.87
C SER A 221 -5.05 21.43 -14.87
N PRO A 222 -5.34 22.67 -15.32
CA PRO A 222 -5.37 23.85 -14.45
C PRO A 222 -6.34 23.76 -13.28
N THR A 223 -7.37 22.92 -13.38
CA THR A 223 -8.36 22.66 -12.31
C THR A 223 -7.70 22.23 -11.00
N PHE A 224 -6.53 21.59 -11.06
CA PHE A 224 -5.80 21.12 -9.87
C PHE A 224 -4.80 22.13 -9.32
N GLU A 225 -4.63 23.31 -9.92
CA GLU A 225 -3.62 24.30 -9.51
C GLU A 225 -3.71 24.63 -8.01
N HIS A 226 -4.91 24.92 -7.51
CA HIS A 226 -5.10 25.26 -6.10
C HIS A 226 -4.65 24.12 -5.17
N HIS A 227 -4.96 22.88 -5.55
CA HIS A 227 -4.53 21.70 -4.78
C HIS A 227 -3.01 21.52 -4.87
N LEU A 228 -2.42 21.60 -6.05
CA LEU A 228 -0.98 21.46 -6.23
C LEU A 228 -0.22 22.57 -5.48
N ARG A 229 -0.74 23.79 -5.45
CA ARG A 229 -0.18 24.90 -4.68
C ARG A 229 -0.21 24.64 -3.17
N GLU A 230 -1.13 23.82 -2.68
CA GLU A 230 -1.21 23.43 -1.26
C GLU A 230 -0.23 22.29 -0.92
N TYR A 231 0.03 21.37 -1.84
CA TYR A 231 0.79 20.14 -1.56
C TYR A 231 2.21 20.09 -2.15
N CYS A 232 2.55 20.93 -3.13
CA CYS A 232 3.88 20.93 -3.75
C CYS A 232 4.88 21.80 -2.97
N VAL A 233 6.14 21.36 -2.96
CA VAL A 233 7.32 22.15 -2.59
C VAL A 233 8.40 21.93 -3.65
N PHE A 234 9.26 22.93 -3.86
CA PHE A 234 10.30 22.95 -4.89
C PHE A 234 11.64 23.14 -4.22
N ILE A 235 12.32 22.03 -3.93
CA ILE A 235 13.66 22.06 -3.34
C ILE A 235 14.68 21.96 -4.50
N PRO A 236 15.70 22.82 -4.59
CA PRO A 236 16.77 22.73 -5.58
C PRO A 236 17.64 21.48 -5.41
#